data_AF-A0ABD3F0J0-F1
#
_entry.id   AF-A0ABD3F0J0-F1
#
_cell.length_a   1.000
_cell.length_b   1.000
_cell.length_c   1.000
_cell.angle_alpha   90.00
_cell.angle_beta   90.00
_cell.angle_gamma   90.00
#
_symmetry.space_group_name_H-M   'P 1'
#
loop_
_entity.id
_entity.type
_entity.pdbx_description
1 polymer ?
#
loop_
_entity_poly.entity_id
_entity_poly.type
_entity_poly.pdbx_seq_one_letter_code
_entity_poly.pdbx_strand_id
1 'polypeptide(L)'
;MTGLKAHNGRVLKPFQSKQRGQREADFYNRVFVSEKDSPEFVELRKFLPTYYGTMEVEEGKETDGLHSGKYLVLEDLTWGRQWPCIMDVKMGTKSYEDDAPPEKIAYEKSKFPLQGTVGFRIQGFKVFDPKKKEYVEFDKHFGRRITSENDLAPAFRNYFPPEETTKTIKLLKAVGVVATVILEI
;
A
#
# COMPACT_ATOMS: atom_id res chain seq x y z
N MET A 1 16.69 7.46 3.82
CA MET A 1 15.48 6.60 3.70
C MET A 1 15.76 5.67 2.54
N THR A 2 16.08 4.40 2.81
CA THR A 2 16.39 3.43 1.75
C THR A 2 15.09 3.11 1.02
N GLY A 3 14.92 3.65 -0.19
CA GLY A 3 13.76 3.36 -1.02
C GLY A 3 13.70 1.88 -1.39
N LEU A 4 12.50 1.40 -1.75
CA LEU A 4 12.33 0.07 -2.34
C LEU A 4 13.18 -0.02 -3.62
N LYS A 5 14.00 -1.04 -3.72
CA LYS A 5 14.82 -1.28 -4.92
C LYS A 5 14.13 -2.32 -5.78
N ALA A 6 13.91 -2.00 -7.05
CA ALA A 6 13.35 -2.92 -8.02
C ALA A 6 14.44 -3.36 -9.01
N HIS A 7 14.55 -4.66 -9.26
CA HIS A 7 15.50 -5.23 -10.21
C HIS A 7 14.93 -6.53 -10.80
N ASN A 8 14.91 -6.63 -12.13
CA ASN A 8 14.45 -7.82 -12.89
C ASN A 8 13.09 -8.37 -12.41
N GLY A 9 12.08 -7.51 -12.28
CA GLY A 9 10.74 -7.90 -11.85
C GLY A 9 10.61 -8.25 -10.36
N ARG A 10 11.60 -7.91 -9.54
CA ARG A 10 11.59 -8.13 -8.10
C ARG A 10 11.82 -6.84 -7.33
N VAL A 11 11.17 -6.71 -6.18
CA VAL A 11 11.40 -5.66 -5.20
C VAL A 11 12.17 -6.23 -4.00
N LEU A 12 13.23 -5.53 -3.62
CA LEU A 12 13.97 -5.74 -2.39
C LEU A 12 13.44 -4.79 -1.32
N LYS A 13 12.72 -5.35 -0.36
CA LYS A 13 12.12 -4.60 0.75
C LYS A 13 12.95 -4.80 2.02
N PRO A 14 13.62 -3.75 2.54
CA PRO A 14 14.46 -3.88 3.73
C PRO A 14 13.64 -4.25 4.95
N PHE A 15 14.21 -5.08 5.82
CA PHE A 15 13.60 -5.42 7.09
C PHE A 15 13.44 -4.18 7.96
N GLN A 16 12.21 -3.97 8.44
CA GLN A 16 11.90 -2.88 9.35
C GLN A 16 12.26 -3.25 10.79
N SER A 17 12.70 -2.26 11.56
CA SER A 17 13.04 -2.38 12.98
C SER A 17 11.87 -2.83 13.86
N LYS A 18 12.15 -3.17 15.13
CA LYS A 18 11.16 -3.59 16.14
C LYS A 18 10.38 -4.86 15.72
N GLN A 19 11.11 -5.86 15.22
CA GLN A 19 10.58 -7.13 14.73
C GLN A 19 9.57 -7.03 13.57
N ARG A 20 9.32 -5.84 13.01
CA ARG A 20 8.34 -5.68 11.93
C ARG A 20 8.78 -6.41 10.67
N GLY A 21 10.06 -6.34 10.31
CA GLY A 21 10.61 -7.10 9.20
C GLY A 21 10.49 -8.62 9.41
N GLN A 22 10.79 -9.10 10.62
CA GLN A 22 10.69 -10.52 10.94
C GLN A 22 9.24 -11.01 10.89
N ARG A 23 8.30 -10.27 11.51
CA ARG A 23 6.86 -10.58 11.44
C ARG A 23 6.35 -10.63 10.01
N GLU A 24 6.81 -9.72 9.15
CA GLU A 24 6.44 -9.73 7.74
C GLU A 24 7.01 -10.96 7.01
N ALA A 25 8.27 -11.32 7.27
CA ALA A 25 8.87 -12.53 6.69
C ALA A 25 8.18 -13.81 7.16
N ASP A 26 7.85 -13.91 8.45
CA ASP A 26 7.13 -15.06 9.00
C ASP A 26 5.74 -15.19 8.37
N PHE A 27 5.04 -14.07 8.16
CA PHE A 27 3.77 -14.05 7.44
C PHE A 27 3.91 -14.60 6.01
N TYR A 28 4.88 -14.10 5.23
CA TYR A 28 5.09 -14.59 3.87
C TYR A 28 5.54 -16.06 3.84
N ASN A 29 6.45 -16.48 4.72
CA ASN A 29 6.87 -17.87 4.85
C ASN A 29 5.68 -18.78 5.18
N ARG A 30 4.79 -18.33 6.07
CA ARG A 30 3.58 -19.08 6.41
C ARG A 30 2.67 -19.28 5.19
N VAL A 31 2.37 -18.19 4.49
CA VAL A 31 1.43 -18.19 3.35
C VAL A 31 2.00 -18.89 2.11
N PHE A 32 3.29 -18.79 1.85
CA PHE A 32 3.91 -19.29 0.60
C PHE A 32 4.72 -20.57 0.77
N VAL A 33 5.13 -20.94 1.99
CA VAL A 33 6.04 -22.06 2.23
C VAL A 33 5.45 -23.08 3.20
N SER A 34 5.26 -22.75 4.48
CA SER A 34 4.94 -23.75 5.51
C SER A 34 3.48 -24.19 5.52
N GLU A 35 2.54 -23.29 5.23
CA GLU A 35 1.10 -23.57 5.20
C GLU A 35 0.52 -23.31 3.80
N LYS A 36 1.35 -23.38 2.74
CA LYS A 36 0.97 -23.02 1.37
C LYS A 36 -0.26 -23.76 0.80
N ASP A 37 -0.54 -24.95 1.33
CA ASP A 37 -1.61 -25.83 0.88
C ASP A 37 -2.93 -25.61 1.67
N SER A 38 -2.95 -24.70 2.66
CA SER A 38 -4.20 -24.25 3.30
C SER A 38 -5.10 -23.58 2.26
N PRO A 39 -6.40 -23.93 2.19
CA PRO A 39 -7.33 -23.30 1.26
C PRO A 39 -7.41 -21.78 1.44
N GLU A 40 -7.34 -21.28 2.67
CA GLU A 40 -7.36 -19.84 2.93
C GLU A 40 -6.13 -19.14 2.34
N PHE A 41 -4.95 -19.76 2.44
CA PHE A 41 -3.71 -19.20 1.90
C PHE A 41 -3.57 -19.39 0.38
N VAL A 42 -4.19 -20.40 -0.20
CA VAL A 42 -4.34 -20.50 -1.67
C VAL A 42 -5.13 -19.30 -2.20
N GLU A 43 -6.25 -18.94 -1.56
CA GLU A 43 -7.05 -17.78 -1.97
C GLU A 43 -6.34 -16.46 -1.68
N LEU A 44 -5.72 -16.32 -0.50
CA LEU A 44 -5.04 -15.09 -0.10
C LEU A 44 -3.88 -14.73 -1.04
N ARG A 45 -3.14 -15.72 -1.56
CA ARG A 45 -2.01 -15.50 -2.48
C ARG A 45 -2.39 -14.77 -3.76
N LYS A 46 -3.66 -14.82 -4.18
CA LYS A 46 -4.15 -14.06 -5.35
C LYS A 46 -4.09 -12.54 -5.16
N PHE A 47 -3.97 -12.08 -3.90
CA PHE A 47 -3.95 -10.68 -3.52
C PHE A 47 -2.59 -10.20 -2.98
N LEU A 48 -1.58 -11.08 -2.94
CA LEU A 48 -0.25 -10.77 -2.42
C LEU A 48 0.79 -10.82 -3.55
N PRO A 49 1.84 -9.98 -3.49
CA PRO A 49 3.01 -10.17 -4.35
C PRO A 49 3.61 -11.56 -4.15
N THR A 50 4.07 -12.19 -5.22
CA THR A 50 4.80 -13.45 -5.11
C THR A 50 6.03 -13.29 -4.22
N TYR A 51 6.20 -14.22 -3.28
CA TYR A 51 7.33 -14.23 -2.35
C TYR A 51 8.44 -15.17 -2.84
N TYR A 52 9.66 -14.64 -2.94
CA TYR A 52 10.83 -15.38 -3.40
C TYR A 52 11.81 -15.73 -2.28
N GLY A 53 11.45 -15.45 -1.02
CA GLY A 53 12.32 -15.67 0.14
C GLY A 53 12.93 -14.38 0.70
N THR A 54 13.94 -14.56 1.54
CA THR A 54 14.75 -13.47 2.09
C THR A 54 16.17 -13.54 1.58
N MET A 55 16.83 -12.40 1.48
CA MET A 55 18.27 -12.32 1.20
C MET A 55 18.96 -11.42 2.22
N GLU A 56 20.27 -11.59 2.35
CA GLU A 56 21.12 -10.77 3.21
C GLU A 56 22.25 -10.15 2.40
N VAL A 57 22.58 -8.92 2.73
CA VAL A 57 23.66 -8.14 2.13
C VAL A 57 24.69 -7.94 3.23
N GLU A 58 25.86 -8.52 3.02
CA GLU A 58 26.97 -8.43 3.97
C GLU A 58 27.55 -7.02 4.01
N GLU A 59 28.13 -6.65 5.15
CA GLU A 59 28.90 -5.41 5.27
C GLU A 59 30.05 -5.37 4.25
N GLY A 60 30.25 -4.22 3.61
CA GLY A 60 31.28 -4.04 2.58
C GLY A 60 30.89 -4.55 1.18
N LYS A 61 29.73 -5.20 1.01
CA LYS A 61 29.16 -5.58 -0.29
C LYS A 61 27.99 -4.68 -0.71
N GLU A 62 28.00 -3.43 -0.28
CA GLU A 62 26.98 -2.45 -0.68
C GLU A 62 27.10 -2.17 -2.17
N THR A 63 26.02 -2.39 -2.92
CA THR A 63 25.97 -2.19 -4.38
C THR A 63 24.65 -1.52 -4.76
N ASP A 64 24.67 -0.61 -5.74
CA ASP A 64 23.46 0.02 -6.31
C ASP A 64 22.46 0.59 -5.28
N GLY A 65 22.97 1.13 -4.17
CA GLY A 65 22.17 1.71 -3.09
C GLY A 65 21.43 0.67 -2.23
N LEU A 66 21.88 -0.58 -2.25
CA LEU A 66 21.50 -1.63 -1.32
C LEU A 66 22.52 -1.64 -0.17
N HIS A 67 22.06 -1.30 1.03
CA HIS A 67 22.90 -1.31 2.23
C HIS A 67 22.96 -2.69 2.85
N SER A 68 23.94 -2.91 3.73
CA SER A 68 24.01 -4.13 4.51
C SER A 68 22.73 -4.39 5.31
N GLY A 69 22.38 -5.66 5.45
CA GLY A 69 21.19 -6.10 6.18
C GLY A 69 20.30 -7.05 5.40
N LYS A 70 19.12 -7.32 5.97
CA LYS A 70 18.19 -8.34 5.50
C LYS A 70 17.05 -7.72 4.69
N TYR A 71 16.65 -8.40 3.63
CA TYR A 71 15.62 -7.98 2.69
C TYR A 71 14.61 -9.09 2.42
N LEU A 72 13.35 -8.72 2.27
CA LEU A 72 12.33 -9.53 1.62
C LEU A 72 12.50 -9.40 0.10
N VAL A 73 12.43 -10.52 -0.62
CA VAL A 73 12.43 -10.54 -2.09
C VAL A 73 11.01 -10.81 -2.56
N LEU A 74 10.37 -9.78 -3.12
CA LEU A 74 8.97 -9.81 -3.53
C LEU A 74 8.84 -9.54 -5.03
N GLU A 75 7.71 -9.92 -5.61
CA GLU A 75 7.33 -9.53 -6.97
C GLU A 75 7.18 -8.02 -7.10
N ASP A 76 7.71 -7.47 -8.19
CA ASP A 76 7.41 -6.10 -8.59
C ASP A 76 6.10 -6.06 -9.39
N LEU A 77 5.02 -5.65 -8.73
CA LEU A 77 3.68 -5.51 -9.33
C LEU A 77 3.61 -4.45 -10.45
N THR A 78 4.64 -3.61 -10.56
CA THR A 78 4.75 -2.57 -11.59
C THR A 78 5.63 -2.98 -12.76
N TRP A 79 6.27 -4.15 -12.68
CA TRP A 79 7.17 -4.64 -13.72
C TRP A 79 6.47 -4.77 -15.07
N GLY A 80 7.16 -4.34 -16.13
CA GLY A 80 6.63 -4.35 -17.50
C GLY A 80 5.58 -3.28 -17.80
N ARG A 81 5.19 -2.45 -16.83
CA ARG A 81 4.28 -1.30 -17.08
C ARG A 81 5.11 -0.10 -17.52
N GLN A 82 4.73 0.52 -18.63
CA GLN A 82 5.42 1.69 -19.16
C GLN A 82 5.22 2.93 -18.26
N TRP A 83 4.00 3.12 -17.74
CA TRP A 83 3.65 4.24 -16.88
C TRP A 83 2.75 3.76 -15.72
N PRO A 84 3.32 3.06 -14.71
CA PRO A 84 2.53 2.54 -13.61
C PRO A 84 1.93 3.69 -12.77
N CYS A 85 0.60 3.74 -12.71
CA CYS A 85 -0.13 4.50 -11.70
C CYS A 85 -0.26 3.64 -10.44
N ILE A 86 0.06 4.21 -9.27
CA ILE A 86 0.13 3.48 -8.00
C ILE A 86 -0.63 4.27 -6.95
N MET A 87 -1.47 3.61 -6.16
CA MET A 87 -2.10 4.17 -4.97
C MET A 87 -1.84 3.26 -3.77
N ASP A 88 -1.44 3.86 -2.67
CA ASP A 88 -1.36 3.21 -1.36
C ASP A 88 -2.59 3.61 -0.53
N VAL A 89 -3.37 2.59 -0.15
CA VAL A 89 -4.51 2.73 0.75
C VAL A 89 -4.22 1.87 1.98
N LYS A 90 -4.24 2.51 3.16
CA LYS A 90 -4.14 1.80 4.42
C LYS A 90 -5.51 1.32 4.85
N MET A 91 -5.67 0.00 4.97
CA MET A 91 -6.91 -0.65 5.41
C MET A 91 -6.96 -0.84 6.93
N GLY A 92 -8.19 -0.98 7.46
CA GLY A 92 -8.52 -1.27 8.86
C GLY A 92 -9.01 -0.05 9.65
N THR A 93 -9.90 -0.26 10.61
CA THR A 93 -10.44 0.78 11.52
C THR A 93 -9.45 1.20 12.62
N LYS A 94 -8.36 0.45 12.80
CA LYS A 94 -7.26 0.74 13.73
C LYS A 94 -5.92 0.63 13.00
N SER A 95 -4.99 1.55 13.25
CA SER A 95 -3.61 1.51 12.72
C SER A 95 -2.54 1.32 13.80
N TYR A 96 -2.95 0.86 14.98
CA TYR A 96 -2.12 0.56 16.13
C TYR A 96 -2.35 -0.90 16.56
N GLU A 97 -1.36 -1.47 17.25
CA GLU A 97 -1.45 -2.80 17.85
C GLU A 97 -2.36 -2.76 19.09
N ASP A 98 -2.95 -3.90 19.48
CA ASP A 98 -3.90 -3.95 20.60
C ASP A 98 -3.25 -3.59 21.95
N ASP A 99 -1.94 -3.80 22.09
CA ASP A 99 -1.12 -3.48 23.26
C ASP A 99 -0.39 -2.12 23.14
N ALA A 100 -0.74 -1.30 22.14
CA ALA A 100 -0.08 -0.01 21.95
C ALA A 100 -0.32 0.94 23.14
N PRO A 101 0.69 1.71 23.58
CA PRO A 101 0.52 2.67 24.67
C PRO A 101 -0.48 3.79 24.28
N PRO A 102 -1.17 4.41 25.26
CA PRO A 102 -2.20 5.42 25.00
C PRO A 102 -1.75 6.56 24.09
N GLU A 103 -0.50 7.01 24.22
CA GLU A 103 0.10 8.05 23.39
C GLU A 103 0.21 7.63 21.91
N LYS A 104 0.62 6.38 21.64
CA LYS A 104 0.69 5.83 20.27
C LYS A 104 -0.71 5.67 19.68
N ILE A 105 -1.68 5.26 20.49
CA ILE A 105 -3.09 5.16 20.06
C ILE A 105 -3.61 6.54 19.67
N ALA A 106 -3.43 7.55 20.52
CA ALA A 106 -3.87 8.92 20.25
C ALA A 106 -3.18 9.49 19.00
N TYR A 107 -1.88 9.27 18.86
CA TYR A 107 -1.10 9.69 17.69
C TYR A 107 -1.54 9.01 16.39
N GLU A 108 -1.85 7.70 16.41
CA GLU A 108 -2.33 7.01 15.21
C GLU A 108 -3.74 7.46 14.82
N LYS A 109 -4.63 7.70 15.80
CA LYS A 109 -5.99 8.23 15.57
C LYS A 109 -5.98 9.66 15.03
N SER A 110 -5.07 10.51 15.53
CA SER A 110 -5.00 11.92 15.11
C SER A 110 -4.57 12.09 13.65
N LYS A 111 -3.93 11.09 13.04
CA LYS A 111 -3.55 11.13 11.62
C LYS A 111 -4.76 11.19 10.68
N PHE A 112 -5.82 10.47 11.01
CA PHE A 112 -7.02 10.39 10.16
C PHE A 112 -8.24 9.97 11.00
N PRO A 113 -8.96 10.92 11.62
CA PRO A 113 -10.08 10.60 12.51
C PRO A 113 -11.17 9.73 11.87
N LEU A 114 -11.45 9.94 10.57
CA LEU A 114 -12.44 9.15 9.82
C LEU A 114 -12.09 7.67 9.70
N GLN A 115 -10.82 7.26 9.87
CA GLN A 115 -10.39 5.87 9.68
C GLN A 115 -11.19 4.89 10.55
N GLY A 116 -11.54 5.31 11.76
CA GLY A 116 -12.31 4.48 12.70
C GLY A 116 -13.71 4.15 12.20
N THR A 117 -14.30 5.05 11.39
CA THR A 117 -15.65 4.90 10.81
C THR A 117 -15.58 4.25 9.43
N VAL A 118 -14.75 4.77 8.53
CA VAL A 118 -14.71 4.35 7.12
C VAL A 118 -13.84 3.12 6.88
N GLY A 119 -12.95 2.78 7.83
CA GLY A 119 -12.14 1.56 7.77
C GLY A 119 -10.94 1.61 6.83
N PHE A 120 -10.60 2.77 6.27
CA PHE A 120 -9.39 2.95 5.46
C PHE A 120 -8.91 4.41 5.44
N ARG A 121 -7.72 4.65 4.88
CA ARG A 121 -7.24 6.00 4.50
C ARG A 121 -6.28 5.96 3.32
N ILE A 122 -6.28 7.02 2.52
CA ILE A 122 -5.30 7.21 1.43
C ILE A 122 -3.94 7.58 2.04
N GLN A 123 -2.90 6.83 1.69
CA GLN A 123 -1.52 7.07 2.13
C GLN A 123 -0.69 7.82 1.09
N GLY A 124 -1.15 7.83 -0.16
CA GLY A 124 -0.58 8.58 -1.26
C GLY A 124 -0.82 7.86 -2.58
N PHE A 125 -0.59 8.56 -3.69
CA PHE A 125 -0.65 7.96 -5.01
C PHE A 125 0.17 8.76 -6.02
N LYS A 126 0.57 8.07 -7.07
CA LYS A 126 1.36 8.58 -8.20
C LYS A 126 0.64 8.18 -9.48
N VAL A 127 0.27 9.16 -10.30
CA VAL A 127 -0.54 8.97 -11.50
C VAL A 127 0.15 9.64 -12.67
N PHE A 128 0.25 8.96 -13.80
CA PHE A 128 0.79 9.52 -15.02
C PHE A 128 -0.29 10.31 -15.77
N ASP A 129 -0.02 11.58 -16.05
CA ASP A 129 -0.84 12.42 -16.92
C ASP A 129 -0.35 12.26 -18.38
N PRO A 130 -1.12 11.61 -19.27
CA PRO A 130 -0.69 11.37 -20.65
C PRO A 130 -0.67 12.64 -21.49
N LYS A 131 -1.44 13.68 -21.14
CA LYS A 131 -1.47 14.96 -21.87
C LYS A 131 -0.20 15.75 -21.60
N LYS A 132 0.23 15.78 -20.34
CA LYS A 132 1.43 16.50 -19.91
C LYS A 132 2.71 15.65 -19.97
N LYS A 133 2.57 14.33 -20.10
CA LYS A 133 3.65 13.34 -20.05
C LYS A 133 4.47 13.41 -18.76
N GLU A 134 3.80 13.72 -17.64
CA GLU A 134 4.42 13.86 -16.33
C GLU A 134 3.65 13.07 -15.27
N TYR A 135 4.29 12.84 -14.12
CA TYR A 135 3.61 12.25 -12.96
C TYR A 135 3.08 13.34 -12.04
N VAL A 136 1.85 13.14 -11.58
CA VAL A 136 1.28 13.88 -10.46
C VAL A 136 1.35 13.00 -9.22
N GLU A 137 1.91 13.54 -8.14
CA GLU A 137 2.10 12.82 -6.88
C GLU A 137 1.30 13.49 -5.76
N PHE A 138 0.57 12.66 -5.02
CA PHE A 138 -0.18 13.05 -3.84
C PHE A 138 0.37 12.27 -2.66
N ASP A 139 0.83 12.98 -1.64
CA ASP A 139 1.47 12.36 -0.49
C ASP A 139 0.46 11.95 0.60
N LYS A 140 0.99 11.44 1.71
CA LYS A 140 0.18 11.12 2.90
C LYS A 140 -0.53 12.34 3.49
N HIS A 141 0.00 13.56 3.29
CA HIS A 141 -0.62 14.76 3.84
C HIS A 141 -1.87 15.14 3.05
N PHE A 142 -1.89 14.90 1.74
CA PHE A 142 -3.11 14.98 0.95
C PHE A 142 -4.22 14.08 1.53
N GLY A 143 -3.93 12.79 1.73
CA GLY A 143 -4.94 11.86 2.27
C GLY A 143 -5.41 12.24 3.67
N ARG A 144 -4.53 12.79 4.52
CA ARG A 144 -4.87 13.23 5.89
C ARG A 144 -5.68 14.51 5.95
N ARG A 145 -5.74 15.31 4.89
CA ARG A 145 -6.57 16.54 4.82
C ARG A 145 -8.05 16.24 4.59
N ILE A 146 -8.40 15.01 4.22
CA ILE A 146 -9.80 14.59 4.04
C ILE A 146 -10.47 14.51 5.43
N THR A 147 -11.50 15.31 5.64
CA THR A 147 -12.20 15.39 6.95
C THR A 147 -13.67 14.98 6.87
N SER A 148 -14.22 14.82 5.67
CA SER A 148 -15.58 14.34 5.42
C SER A 148 -15.59 13.10 4.53
N GLU A 149 -16.58 12.21 4.73
CA GLU A 149 -16.81 11.07 3.84
C GLU A 149 -17.15 11.51 2.41
N ASN A 150 -17.79 12.68 2.25
CA ASN A 150 -18.13 13.24 0.94
C ASN A 150 -16.89 13.58 0.11
N ASP A 151 -15.75 13.84 0.74
CA ASP A 151 -14.50 14.20 0.07
C ASP A 151 -13.69 12.96 -0.37
N LEU A 152 -14.05 11.76 0.10
CA LEU A 152 -13.35 10.52 -0.26
C LEU A 152 -13.47 10.22 -1.75
N ALA A 153 -14.68 10.36 -2.31
CA ALA A 153 -14.92 10.09 -3.71
C ALA A 153 -14.17 11.05 -4.65
N PRO A 154 -14.24 12.39 -4.45
CA PRO A 154 -13.35 13.33 -5.12
C PRO A 154 -11.88 12.98 -4.97
N ALA A 155 -11.42 12.55 -3.79
CA ALA A 155 -10.03 12.17 -3.59
C ALA A 155 -9.62 10.97 -4.46
N PHE A 156 -10.42 9.90 -4.50
CA PHE A 156 -10.18 8.74 -5.36
C PHE A 156 -10.28 9.06 -6.86
N ARG A 157 -11.09 10.03 -7.26
CA ARG A 157 -11.17 10.48 -8.67
C ARG A 157 -9.84 11.01 -9.19
N ASN A 158 -8.98 11.58 -8.34
CA ASN A 158 -7.65 12.03 -8.76
C ASN A 158 -6.74 10.88 -9.20
N TYR A 159 -7.10 9.63 -8.91
CA TYR A 159 -6.33 8.45 -9.32
C TYR A 159 -6.74 7.87 -10.66
N PHE A 160 -8.02 7.94 -10.99
CA PHE A 160 -8.54 7.43 -12.26
C PHE A 160 -8.56 8.55 -13.30
N PRO A 161 -8.35 8.22 -14.59
CA PRO A 161 -8.58 9.17 -15.67
C PRO A 161 -10.01 9.74 -15.59
N PRO A 162 -10.23 11.05 -15.85
CA PRO A 162 -11.55 11.67 -15.80
C PRO A 162 -12.59 10.95 -16.68
N GLU A 163 -12.16 10.41 -17.81
CA GLU A 163 -12.97 9.63 -18.76
C GLU A 163 -13.37 8.23 -18.24
N GLU A 164 -12.78 7.75 -17.15
CA GLU A 164 -12.97 6.39 -16.61
C GLU A 164 -13.92 6.36 -15.40
N THR A 165 -15.07 7.02 -15.54
CA THR A 165 -16.12 7.11 -14.52
C THR A 165 -16.57 5.74 -14.00
N THR A 166 -16.60 4.72 -14.85
CA THR A 166 -17.01 3.36 -14.47
C THR A 166 -16.08 2.73 -13.43
N LYS A 167 -14.76 2.91 -13.58
CA LYS A 167 -13.76 2.37 -12.63
C LYS A 167 -13.86 3.07 -11.29
N THR A 168 -14.00 4.40 -11.33
CA THR A 168 -14.27 5.21 -10.14
C THR A 168 -15.51 4.72 -9.41
N ILE A 169 -16.65 4.58 -10.10
CA ILE A 169 -17.90 4.12 -9.48
C ILE A 169 -17.75 2.73 -8.86
N LYS A 170 -17.10 1.79 -9.56
CA LYS A 170 -16.84 0.44 -9.03
C LYS A 170 -16.00 0.49 -7.75
N LEU A 171 -14.95 1.31 -7.71
CA LEU A 171 -14.13 1.45 -6.51
C LEU A 171 -14.94 2.05 -5.37
N LEU A 172 -15.67 3.14 -5.60
CA LEU A 172 -16.44 3.83 -4.56
C LEU A 172 -17.52 2.93 -3.95
N LYS A 173 -18.20 2.13 -4.78
CA LYS A 173 -19.11 1.09 -4.30
C LYS A 173 -18.39 0.04 -3.45
N ALA A 174 -17.22 -0.42 -3.88
CA ALA A 174 -16.45 -1.43 -3.16
C ALA A 174 -15.94 -0.93 -1.80
N VAL A 175 -15.65 0.38 -1.67
CA VAL A 175 -15.22 1.00 -0.40
C VAL A 175 -16.39 1.57 0.42
N GLY A 176 -17.64 1.25 0.07
CA GLY A 176 -18.82 1.62 0.86
C GLY A 176 -19.18 3.11 0.84
N VAL A 177 -18.62 3.90 -0.08
CA VAL A 177 -18.96 5.33 -0.22
C VAL A 177 -20.33 5.44 -0.93
N VAL A 178 -21.29 6.06 -0.25
CA VAL A 178 -22.75 6.02 -0.49
C VAL A 178 -23.17 6.53 -1.88
N ALA A 179 -24.31 6.02 -2.37
CA ALA A 179 -24.94 6.32 -3.66
C ALA A 179 -25.13 7.82 -4.00
N THR A 180 -25.28 8.70 -3.00
CA THR A 180 -25.49 10.14 -3.24
C THR A 180 -24.32 10.78 -3.97
N VAL A 181 -23.09 10.35 -3.69
CA VAL A 181 -21.88 10.86 -4.37
C VAL A 181 -21.68 10.25 -5.77
N ILE A 182 -22.39 9.16 -6.07
CA ILE A 182 -22.42 8.51 -7.39
C ILE A 182 -23.39 9.23 -8.33
N LEU A 183 -24.46 9.83 -7.79
CA LEU A 183 -25.49 10.55 -8.56
C LEU A 183 -25.03 11.94 -9.06
N GLU A 184 -23.97 12.50 -8.47
CA GLU A 184 -23.36 13.77 -8.89
C GLU A 184 -22.18 13.59 -9.87
N ILE A 185 -22.03 12.39 -10.46
CA ILE A 185 -21.03 12.05 -11.50
C ILE A 185 -21.72 11.82 -12.83
#